data_AF-A0A9Y2IT80-F1
#
_entry.id   AF-A0A9Y2IT80-F1
#
_cell.length_a   1.000
_cell.length_b   1.000
_cell.length_c   1.000
_cell.angle_alpha   90.00
_cell.angle_beta   90.00
_cell.angle_gamma   90.00
#
_symmetry.space_group_name_H-M   'P 1'
#
loop_
_entity.id
_entity.type
_entity.pdbx_description
1 polymer ?
#
loop_
_entity_poly.entity_id
_entity_poly.type
_entity_poly.pdbx_seq_one_letter_code
_entity_poly.pdbx_strand_id
1 'polypeptide(L)'
;MQGRYLDVLAANPVVAALSPVYTPGTNLLRAVLLDPAAQEFFTGWEARVGGLVASLRAASQPDDPRLAGLVEELSAESELFRRLWPRHDVRPQPGGETHRLCHPRVGELELQYDKFAVTGAEDQLMVIYHAEPGTRSAEGLRKLAEDLSGPGGTPAPPGRTSPTAHASR
;
A
#
# COMPACT_ATOMS: atom_id res chain seq x y z
N MET A 1 2.33 -4.34 4.07
CA MET A 1 1.52 -5.47 4.55
C MET A 1 0.06 -5.07 4.53
N GLN A 2 -0.77 -5.90 3.94
CA GLN A 2 -2.20 -5.68 3.79
C GLN A 2 -2.96 -6.90 4.33
N GLY A 3 -4.05 -6.68 5.07
CA GLY A 3 -4.94 -7.73 5.55
C GLY A 3 -6.02 -8.09 4.53
N ARG A 4 -6.70 -9.21 4.77
CA ARG A 4 -7.78 -9.73 3.93
C ARG A 4 -8.92 -8.73 3.64
N TYR A 5 -9.24 -7.84 4.59
CA TYR A 5 -10.27 -6.80 4.43
C TYR A 5 -9.73 -5.49 3.84
N LEU A 6 -8.52 -5.52 3.27
CA LEU A 6 -7.85 -4.37 2.66
C LEU A 6 -7.31 -3.34 3.66
N ASP A 7 -7.18 -3.74 4.92
CA ASP A 7 -6.52 -2.93 5.94
C ASP A 7 -5.01 -2.91 5.73
N VAL A 8 -4.40 -1.73 5.86
CA VAL A 8 -2.95 -1.62 5.93
C VAL A 8 -2.50 -2.06 7.31
N LEU A 9 -1.74 -3.15 7.38
CA LEU A 9 -1.25 -3.71 8.64
C LEU A 9 0.13 -3.16 9.02
N ALA A 10 0.96 -2.93 8.01
CA ALA A 10 2.29 -2.34 8.18
C ALA A 10 2.74 -1.70 6.86
N ALA A 11 3.53 -0.63 6.95
CA ALA A 11 4.05 0.10 5.82
C ALA A 11 5.50 0.54 6.11
N ASN A 12 6.34 0.54 5.08
CA ASN A 12 7.64 1.21 5.19
C ASN A 12 7.45 2.73 5.03
N PRO A 13 8.42 3.56 5.45
CA PRO A 13 8.29 5.01 5.34
C PRO A 13 8.10 5.51 3.90
N VAL A 14 8.69 4.82 2.92
CA VAL A 14 8.62 5.22 1.50
C VAL A 14 7.20 5.09 0.94
N VAL A 15 6.51 3.97 1.20
CA VAL A 15 5.12 3.78 0.75
C VAL A 15 4.16 4.69 1.53
N ALA A 16 4.42 4.96 2.81
CA ALA A 16 3.66 5.93 3.58
C ALA A 16 3.82 7.36 3.02
N ALA A 17 5.01 7.69 2.49
CA ALA A 17 5.26 8.95 1.82
C ALA A 17 4.59 9.08 0.45
N LEU A 18 4.15 7.98 -0.18
CA LEU A 18 3.35 8.05 -1.42
C LEU A 18 1.95 8.61 -1.15
N SER A 19 1.30 8.19 -0.07
CA SER A 19 -0.03 8.69 0.29
C SER A 19 -0.42 8.24 1.70
N PRO A 20 -1.15 9.08 2.46
CA PRO A 20 -1.71 8.69 3.76
C PRO A 20 -2.57 7.42 3.74
N VAL A 21 -3.13 7.04 2.58
CA VAL A 21 -3.91 5.80 2.42
C VAL A 21 -3.11 4.53 2.73
N TYR A 22 -1.77 4.61 2.72
CA TYR A 22 -0.87 3.52 3.07
C TYR A 22 -0.40 3.57 4.54
N THR A 23 -1.05 4.37 5.39
CA THR A 23 -0.75 4.41 6.83
C THR A 23 -1.35 3.18 7.53
N PRO A 24 -0.61 2.47 8.41
CA PRO A 24 -1.15 1.37 9.19
C PRO A 24 -2.44 1.74 9.93
N GLY A 25 -3.42 0.84 9.91
CA GLY A 25 -4.77 1.08 10.44
C GLY A 25 -5.77 1.65 9.42
N THR A 26 -5.30 2.12 8.26
CA THR A 26 -6.19 2.59 7.19
C THR A 26 -6.81 1.43 6.45
N ASN A 27 -8.12 1.47 6.23
CA ASN A 27 -8.79 0.58 5.27
C ASN A 27 -8.73 1.19 3.87
N LEU A 28 -8.04 0.54 2.93
CA LEU A 28 -7.78 1.11 1.62
C LEU A 28 -9.05 1.37 0.82
N LEU A 29 -10.03 0.46 0.87
CA LEU A 29 -11.28 0.64 0.14
C LEU A 29 -12.11 1.80 0.71
N ARG A 30 -12.22 1.89 2.03
CA ARG A 30 -12.87 3.02 2.70
C ARG A 30 -12.20 4.34 2.32
N ALA A 31 -10.88 4.41 2.38
CA ALA A 31 -10.14 5.63 2.05
C ALA A 31 -10.41 6.08 0.61
N VAL A 32 -10.28 5.19 -0.38
CA VAL A 32 -10.50 5.56 -1.80
C VAL A 32 -11.96 5.92 -2.07
N LEU A 33 -12.93 5.31 -1.38
CA LEU A 33 -14.34 5.63 -1.56
C LEU A 33 -14.75 6.97 -0.95
N LEU A 34 -14.18 7.33 0.21
CA LEU A 34 -14.73 8.40 1.05
C LEU A 34 -13.82 9.62 1.18
N ASP A 35 -12.53 9.52 0.87
CA ASP A 35 -11.57 10.63 0.94
C ASP A 35 -11.29 11.19 -0.47
N PRO A 36 -11.69 12.44 -0.78
CA PRO A 36 -11.38 13.09 -2.04
C PRO A 36 -9.88 13.15 -2.35
N ALA A 37 -9.01 13.31 -1.35
CA ALA A 37 -7.56 13.34 -1.56
C ALA A 37 -7.03 11.98 -2.03
N ALA A 38 -7.63 10.87 -1.55
CA ALA A 38 -7.32 9.54 -2.06
C ALA A 38 -7.80 9.37 -3.52
N GLN A 39 -8.96 9.93 -3.87
CA GLN A 39 -9.49 9.87 -5.24
C GLN A 39 -8.61 10.66 -6.23
N GLU A 40 -8.13 11.84 -5.83
CA GLU A 40 -7.18 12.63 -6.62
C GLU A 40 -5.82 11.92 -6.78
N PHE A 41 -5.40 11.16 -5.77
CA PHE A 41 -4.16 10.41 -5.80
C PHE A 41 -4.17 9.23 -6.80
N PHE A 42 -5.31 8.56 -6.99
CA PHE A 42 -5.41 7.44 -7.95
C PHE A 42 -6.00 7.90 -9.27
N THR A 43 -5.19 7.93 -10.35
CA THR A 43 -5.74 8.14 -11.69
C THR A 43 -6.69 6.99 -12.04
N GLY A 44 -7.96 7.30 -12.31
CA GLY A 44 -8.99 6.27 -12.52
C GLY A 44 -9.40 5.55 -11.23
N TRP A 45 -9.49 6.28 -10.12
CA TRP A 45 -9.85 5.76 -8.79
C TRP A 45 -11.10 4.86 -8.79
N GLU A 46 -12.09 5.11 -9.65
CA GLU A 46 -13.31 4.28 -9.74
C GLU A 46 -13.02 2.85 -10.22
N ALA A 47 -12.11 2.70 -11.18
CA ALA A 47 -11.65 1.39 -11.64
C ALA A 47 -10.86 0.67 -10.52
N ARG A 48 -10.06 1.43 -9.75
CA ARG A 48 -9.37 0.92 -8.56
C ARG A 48 -10.36 0.42 -7.51
N VAL A 49 -11.44 1.16 -7.24
CA VAL A 49 -12.53 0.72 -6.35
C VAL A 49 -13.15 -0.57 -6.83
N GLY A 50 -13.45 -0.71 -8.13
CA GLY A 50 -13.97 -1.96 -8.69
C GLY A 50 -13.09 -3.17 -8.37
N GLY A 51 -11.78 -3.05 -8.59
CA GLY A 51 -10.81 -4.11 -8.25
C GLY A 51 -10.75 -4.41 -6.74
N LEU A 52 -10.80 -3.38 -5.90
CA LEU A 52 -10.82 -3.55 -4.44
C LEU A 52 -12.10 -4.23 -3.94
N VAL A 53 -13.27 -3.85 -4.47
CA VAL A 53 -14.56 -4.50 -4.15
C VAL A 53 -14.54 -5.98 -4.51
N ALA A 54 -14.05 -6.31 -5.71
CA ALA A 54 -13.95 -7.70 -6.15
C ALA A 54 -12.97 -8.53 -5.28
N SER A 55 -11.89 -7.88 -4.82
CA SER A 55 -10.90 -8.50 -3.93
C SER A 55 -11.44 -8.74 -2.52
N LEU A 56 -12.16 -7.76 -1.96
CA LEU A 56 -12.83 -7.88 -0.66
C LEU A 56 -13.81 -9.04 -0.68
N ARG A 57 -14.58 -9.18 -1.78
CA ARG A 57 -15.51 -10.29 -1.98
C ARG A 57 -14.80 -11.64 -2.09
N ALA A 58 -13.70 -11.71 -2.83
CA ALA A 58 -12.91 -12.94 -2.94
C ALA A 58 -12.33 -13.40 -1.59
N ALA A 59 -12.05 -12.47 -0.68
CA ALA A 59 -11.57 -12.74 0.67
C ALA A 59 -12.68 -12.96 1.71
N SER A 60 -13.96 -12.95 1.29
CA SER A 60 -15.11 -13.07 2.19
C SER A 60 -15.32 -14.51 2.65
N GLN A 61 -15.66 -14.68 3.93
CA GLN A 61 -16.11 -15.96 4.49
C GLN A 61 -17.60 -15.87 4.87
N PRO A 62 -18.32 -17.01 4.91
CA PRO A 62 -19.65 -17.06 5.49
C PRO A 62 -19.64 -16.52 6.93
N ASP A 63 -20.70 -15.81 7.32
CA ASP A 63 -20.93 -15.34 8.69
C ASP A 63 -19.80 -14.48 9.29
N ASP A 64 -19.17 -13.65 8.46
CA ASP A 64 -18.11 -12.73 8.87
C ASP A 64 -18.68 -11.38 9.36
N PRO A 65 -18.73 -11.13 10.68
CA PRO A 65 -19.33 -9.91 11.22
C PRO A 65 -18.54 -8.64 10.87
N ARG A 66 -17.21 -8.77 10.69
CA ARG A 66 -16.36 -7.63 10.33
C ARG A 66 -16.63 -7.18 8.91
N LEU A 67 -16.72 -8.14 7.99
CA LEU A 67 -17.11 -7.85 6.61
C LEU A 67 -18.51 -7.27 6.54
N ALA A 68 -19.48 -7.86 7.26
CA ALA A 68 -20.85 -7.36 7.28
C ALA A 68 -20.92 -5.89 7.70
N GLY A 69 -20.23 -5.52 8.79
CA GLY A 69 -20.15 -4.12 9.23
C GLY A 69 -19.51 -3.19 8.21
N LEU A 70 -18.41 -3.62 7.55
CA LEU A 70 -17.78 -2.83 6.51
C LEU A 70 -18.68 -2.62 5.29
N VAL A 71 -19.42 -3.66 4.87
CA VAL A 71 -20.36 -3.61 3.75
C VAL A 71 -21.54 -2.67 4.08
N GLU A 72 -22.08 -2.75 5.29
CA GLU A 72 -23.15 -1.88 5.76
C GLU A 72 -22.71 -0.41 5.70
N GLU A 73 -21.58 -0.10 6.32
CA GLU A 73 -21.01 1.26 6.35
C GLU A 73 -20.78 1.81 4.93
N LEU A 74 -20.05 1.07 4.09
CA LEU A 74 -19.73 1.56 2.74
C LEU A 74 -20.97 1.66 1.83
N SER A 75 -22.00 0.86 2.08
CA SER A 75 -23.29 0.97 1.37
C SER A 75 -24.09 2.21 1.81
N ALA A 76 -23.96 2.62 3.07
CA ALA A 76 -24.58 3.86 3.55
C ALA A 76 -23.89 5.08 2.93
N GLU A 77 -22.56 5.10 2.94
CA GLU A 77 -21.74 6.27 2.62
C GLU A 77 -21.38 6.42 1.14
N SER A 78 -21.46 5.36 0.32
CA SER A 78 -21.04 5.42 -1.08
C SER A 78 -22.03 4.83 -2.08
N GLU A 79 -22.54 5.67 -2.98
CA GLU A 79 -23.32 5.25 -4.13
C GLU A 79 -22.57 4.30 -5.06
N LEU A 80 -21.27 4.55 -5.29
CA LEU A 80 -20.46 3.70 -6.15
C LEU A 80 -20.36 2.29 -5.56
N PHE A 81 -20.12 2.18 -4.25
CA PHE A 81 -20.10 0.89 -3.57
C PHE A 81 -21.47 0.19 -3.65
N ARG A 82 -22.58 0.90 -3.41
CA ARG A 82 -23.94 0.35 -3.58
C ARG A 82 -24.19 -0.22 -4.97
N ARG A 83 -23.61 0.37 -6.02
CA ARG A 83 -23.73 -0.13 -7.40
C ARG A 83 -22.82 -1.33 -7.70
N LEU A 84 -21.63 -1.38 -7.10
CA LEU A 84 -20.62 -2.40 -7.38
C LEU A 84 -20.82 -3.67 -6.54
N TRP A 85 -21.10 -3.54 -5.25
CA TRP A 85 -21.25 -4.67 -4.35
C TRP A 85 -22.25 -5.73 -4.85
N PRO A 86 -23.49 -5.40 -5.29
CA PRO A 86 -24.46 -6.41 -5.72
C PRO A 86 -24.11 -7.09 -7.06
N ARG A 87 -23.07 -6.64 -7.79
CA ARG A 87 -22.63 -7.31 -9.03
C ARG A 87 -21.99 -8.67 -8.80
N HIS A 88 -21.61 -8.97 -7.54
CA HIS A 88 -20.96 -10.23 -7.17
C HIS A 88 -19.70 -10.54 -7.99
N ASP A 89 -19.01 -9.50 -8.46
CA ASP A 89 -17.71 -9.66 -9.12
C ASP A 89 -16.72 -10.26 -8.12
N VAL A 90 -16.20 -11.44 -8.42
CA VAL A 90 -15.19 -12.13 -7.61
C VAL A 90 -13.92 -12.23 -8.43
N ARG A 91 -12.93 -11.43 -8.06
CA ARG A 91 -11.61 -11.46 -8.67
C ARG A 91 -10.59 -11.30 -7.55
N PRO A 92 -9.81 -12.35 -7.23
CA PRO A 92 -8.60 -12.16 -6.44
C PRO A 92 -7.78 -11.10 -7.17
N GLN A 93 -7.34 -10.02 -6.50
CA GLN A 93 -6.50 -9.05 -7.18
C GLN A 93 -5.18 -9.73 -7.57
N PRO A 94 -4.93 -10.00 -8.85
CA PRO A 94 -3.60 -10.44 -9.22
C PRO A 94 -2.65 -9.25 -9.00
N GLY A 95 -1.42 -9.53 -8.55
CA GLY A 95 -0.33 -8.59 -8.77
C GLY A 95 -0.03 -8.45 -10.27
N GLY A 96 0.93 -7.60 -10.61
CA GLY A 96 1.38 -7.39 -11.99
C GLY A 96 0.57 -6.37 -12.78
N GLU A 97 -0.29 -5.58 -12.13
CA GLU A 97 -0.97 -4.44 -12.75
C GLU A 97 -0.22 -3.14 -12.47
N THR A 98 -0.32 -2.17 -13.39
CA THR A 98 0.26 -0.83 -13.23
C THR A 98 -0.78 0.14 -12.68
N HIS A 99 -0.45 0.82 -11.59
CA HIS A 99 -1.18 1.98 -11.11
C HIS A 99 -0.61 3.28 -11.64
N ARG A 100 -1.50 4.17 -12.06
CA ARG A 100 -1.20 5.57 -12.31
C ARG A 100 -1.63 6.37 -11.09
N LEU A 101 -0.68 7.09 -10.52
CA LEU A 101 -0.82 7.84 -9.28
C LEU A 101 -0.45 9.30 -9.52
N CYS A 102 -1.13 10.22 -8.86
CA CYS A 102 -0.82 11.65 -8.89
C CYS A 102 -0.27 12.09 -7.52
N HIS A 103 1.05 12.14 -7.38
CA HIS A 103 1.69 12.56 -6.14
C HIS A 103 1.89 14.08 -6.09
N PRO A 104 1.48 14.79 -5.02
CA PRO A 104 1.52 16.26 -4.98
C PRO A 104 2.93 16.87 -5.13
N ARG A 105 3.98 16.13 -4.75
CA ARG A 105 5.38 16.62 -4.80
C ARG A 105 6.21 16.09 -5.97
N VAL A 106 5.89 14.91 -6.49
CA VAL A 106 6.71 14.26 -7.54
C VAL A 106 5.94 14.02 -8.83
N GLY A 107 4.68 14.47 -8.90
CA GLY A 107 3.83 14.40 -10.08
C GLY A 107 3.29 13.00 -10.32
N GLU A 108 3.03 12.70 -11.59
CA GLU A 108 2.52 11.41 -12.03
C GLU A 108 3.54 10.29 -11.82
N LEU A 109 3.08 9.17 -11.27
CA LEU A 109 3.86 7.95 -11.09
C LEU A 109 3.11 6.78 -11.73
N GLU A 110 3.80 6.04 -12.60
CA GLU A 110 3.37 4.73 -13.06
C GLU A 110 4.10 3.66 -12.26
N LEU A 111 3.40 3.01 -11.33
CA LEU A 111 3.95 2.00 -10.44
C LEU A 111 3.31 0.63 -10.70
N GLN A 112 4.14 -0.37 -10.97
CA GLN A 112 3.72 -1.75 -10.91
C GLN A 112 3.57 -2.18 -9.45
N TYR A 113 2.63 -3.08 -9.18
CA TYR A 113 2.51 -3.68 -7.86
C TYR A 113 2.42 -5.19 -7.92
N ASP A 114 3.11 -5.84 -6.99
CA ASP A 114 3.09 -7.29 -6.80
C ASP A 114 2.53 -7.64 -5.44
N LYS A 115 1.81 -8.76 -5.36
CA LYS A 115 1.23 -9.28 -4.13
C LYS A 115 1.78 -10.67 -3.84
N PHE A 116 2.30 -10.85 -2.64
CA PHE A 116 2.86 -12.11 -2.17
C PHE A 116 2.13 -12.56 -0.90
N ALA A 117 1.65 -13.81 -0.89
CA ALA A 117 1.14 -14.42 0.32
C ALA A 117 2.28 -14.62 1.34
N VAL A 118 1.98 -14.46 2.62
CA VAL A 118 2.95 -14.66 3.70
C VAL A 118 2.72 -16.02 4.35
N THR A 119 3.70 -16.92 4.22
CA THR A 119 3.68 -18.23 4.87
C THR A 119 3.52 -18.08 6.39
N GLY A 120 2.53 -18.76 6.97
CA GLY A 120 2.20 -18.66 8.39
C GLY A 120 1.31 -17.46 8.77
N ALA A 121 0.90 -16.64 7.81
CA ALA A 121 -0.05 -15.55 7.99
C ALA A 121 -0.99 -15.49 6.77
N GLU A 122 -1.87 -16.49 6.65
CA GLU A 122 -2.69 -16.76 5.45
C GLU A 122 -3.64 -15.61 5.06
N ASP A 123 -4.02 -14.77 6.02
CA ASP A 123 -4.86 -13.59 5.81
C ASP A 123 -4.07 -12.30 5.53
N GLN A 124 -2.75 -12.41 5.28
CA GLN A 124 -1.87 -11.27 5.05
C GLN A 124 -1.14 -11.37 3.72
N LEU A 125 -1.05 -10.21 3.06
CA LEU A 125 -0.33 -10.03 1.81
C LEU A 125 0.78 -9.00 1.98
N MET A 126 1.97 -9.33 1.46
CA MET A 126 2.99 -8.32 1.18
C MET A 126 2.69 -7.71 -0.18
N VAL A 127 2.54 -6.39 -0.20
CA VAL A 127 2.34 -5.62 -1.44
C VAL A 127 3.61 -4.81 -1.69
N ILE A 128 4.22 -5.01 -2.85
CA ILE A 128 5.42 -4.29 -3.28
C ILE A 128 5.02 -3.36 -4.41
N TYR A 129 5.35 -2.07 -4.28
CA TYR A 129 5.23 -1.11 -5.38
C TYR A 129 6.63 -0.84 -5.94
N HIS A 130 6.76 -0.86 -7.25
CA HIS A 130 8.00 -0.55 -7.93
C HIS A 130 7.74 0.17 -9.25
N ALA A 131 8.77 0.83 -9.76
CA ALA A 131 8.75 1.50 -11.04
C ALA A 131 9.81 0.89 -11.94
N GLU A 132 9.54 0.86 -13.24
CA GLU A 132 10.51 0.41 -14.24
C GLU A 132 11.80 1.26 -14.14
N PRO A 133 12.99 0.64 -14.05
CA PRO A 133 14.26 1.38 -13.98
C PRO A 133 14.46 2.36 -15.14
N GLY A 134 15.07 3.51 -14.85
CA GLY A 134 15.33 4.56 -15.85
C GLY A 134 14.11 5.41 -16.22
N THR A 135 12.94 5.18 -15.61
CA THR A 135 11.75 6.01 -15.82
C THR A 135 11.66 7.18 -14.85
N ARG A 136 10.84 8.18 -15.19
CA ARG A 136 10.50 9.29 -14.27
C ARG A 136 9.84 8.81 -12.98
N SER A 137 9.05 7.73 -13.05
CA SER A 137 8.45 7.10 -11.88
C SER A 137 9.50 6.57 -10.92
N ALA A 138 10.56 5.94 -11.44
CA ALA A 138 11.68 5.46 -10.62
C ALA A 138 12.45 6.62 -9.97
N GLU A 139 12.66 7.72 -10.71
CA GLU A 139 13.25 8.94 -10.14
C GLU A 139 12.37 9.56 -9.05
N GLY A 140 11.05 9.58 -9.24
CA GLY A 140 10.08 10.07 -8.27
C GLY A 140 10.10 9.26 -6.97
N LEU A 141 10.07 7.92 -7.07
CA LEU A 141 10.21 7.04 -5.91
C LEU A 141 11.54 7.24 -5.17
N ARG A 142 12.66 7.39 -5.91
CA ARG A 142 13.96 7.67 -5.31
C ARG A 142 13.96 8.98 -4.54
N LYS A 143 13.40 10.05 -5.12
CA LYS A 143 13.29 11.36 -4.44
C LYS A 143 12.51 11.25 -3.13
N LEU A 144 11.39 10.53 -3.12
CA LEU A 144 10.62 10.29 -1.90
C LEU A 144 11.44 9.56 -0.83
N ALA A 145 12.24 8.56 -1.22
CA ALA A 145 13.12 7.83 -0.29
C ALA A 145 14.28 8.69 0.24
N GLU A 146 14.85 9.55 -0.59
CA GLU A 146 15.92 10.47 -0.20
C GLU A 146 15.43 11.55 0.78
N ASP A 147 14.25 12.11 0.54
CA ASP A 147 13.63 13.08 1.43
C ASP A 147 13.43 12.53 2.86
N LEU A 148 13.12 11.23 2.97
CA LEU A 148 12.96 10.54 4.24
C LEU A 148 14.30 10.26 4.95
N SER A 149 15.39 10.20 4.19
CA SER A 149 16.72 9.90 4.73
C SER A 149 17.45 11.16 5.23
N GLY A 150 17.05 12.34 4.77
CA GLY A 150 17.70 13.63 5.06
C GLY A 150 19.19 13.67 4.67
N PRO A 151 19.88 14.82 4.84
CA PRO A 151 21.33 14.91 4.60
C PRO A 151 22.22 14.11 5.57
N GLY A 152 21.65 13.29 6.47
CA GLY A 152 22.37 12.64 7.58
C GLY A 152 22.42 11.10 7.55
N GLY A 153 21.81 10.46 6.54
CA GLY A 153 21.67 9.00 6.49
C GLY A 153 22.86 8.25 5.89
N THR A 154 24.10 8.53 6.30
CA THR A 154 25.20 7.56 6.09
C THR A 154 25.46 6.87 7.42
N PRO A 155 25.20 5.56 7.57
CA PRO A 155 25.68 4.82 8.72
C PRO A 155 27.21 4.84 8.67
N ALA A 156 27.84 5.51 9.64
CA ALA A 156 29.28 5.44 9.80
C ALA A 156 29.67 3.95 9.94
N PRO A 157 30.69 3.46 9.20
CA PRO A 157 31.12 2.08 9.34
C PRO A 157 31.56 1.84 10.78
N PRO A 158 31.25 0.67 11.37
CA PRO A 158 31.64 0.37 12.75
C PRO A 158 33.15 0.51 12.87
N GLY A 159 33.58 1.42 13.74
CA GLY A 159 34.98 1.69 14.01
C GLY A 159 35.69 0.41 14.40
N ARG A 160 36.72 0.05 13.65
CA ARG A 160 37.66 -1.01 14.03
C ARG A 160 38.31 -0.61 15.35
N THR A 161 37.88 -1.19 16.45
CA THR A 161 38.63 -1.16 17.70
C THR A 161 39.88 -2.01 17.50
N SER A 162 41.03 -1.35 17.31
CA SER A 162 42.33 -2.00 17.39
C SER A 162 42.49 -2.65 18.77
N PRO A 163 42.99 -3.89 18.89
CA PRO A 163 43.26 -4.49 20.19
C PRO A 163 44.44 -3.77 20.83
N THR A 164 44.21 -3.17 22.00
CA THR A 164 45.26 -2.63 22.85
C THR A 164 46.16 -3.77 23.32
N ALA A 165 47.41 -3.77 22.88
CA ALA A 165 48.44 -4.68 23.38
C ALA A 165 48.61 -4.48 24.90
N HIS A 166 48.30 -5.51 25.69
CA HIS A 166 48.66 -5.55 27.10
C HIS A 166 50.08 -6.12 27.22
N ALA A 167 51.02 -5.24 27.53
CA ALA A 167 52.38 -5.60 27.92
C ALA A 167 52.48 -5.74 29.44
N SER A 168 53.38 -6.62 29.87
CA SER A 168 53.89 -6.83 31.24
C SER A 168 53.04 -7.77 32.12
N ARG A 169 53.61 -8.70 32.90
CA ARG A 169 54.99 -8.88 33.37
C ARG A 169 55.15 -10.30 33.92
#